data_AF-A0A2J8MCL3-F1
#
_entry.id   AF-A0A2J8MCL3-F1
#
_cell.length_a   1.000
_cell.length_b   1.000
_cell.length_c   1.000
_cell.angle_alpha   90.00
_cell.angle_beta   90.00
_cell.angle_gamma   90.00
#
_symmetry.space_group_name_H-M   'P 1'
#
loop_
_entity.id
_entity.type
_entity.pdbx_description
1 polymer ?
#
loop_
_entity_poly.entity_id
_entity_poly.type
_entity_poly.pdbx_seq_one_letter_code
_entity_poly.pdbx_strand_id
1 'polypeptide(L)'
;MGCSAKARWAAGALGVAGLLCAVLGAVMIVMVPSLIKQQVLKNVRIDPSSLSFNMWKEIPIPFYLSVYFFDVMNPSEILKGEKPQVRERGPYVYREFRHKSNITFNNNDTVSFLEYRTFQFQPSKSHGSESDYIVMPNILVLVRLP
;
A
#
# COMPACT_ATOMS: atom_id res chain seq x y z
N MET A 1 57.11 35.19 -26.10
CA MET A 1 57.25 34.43 -24.83
C MET A 1 56.02 34.53 -23.91
N GLY A 2 54.79 34.65 -24.43
CA GLY A 2 53.56 34.87 -23.61
C GLY A 2 52.56 33.70 -23.56
N CYS A 3 52.84 32.60 -24.27
CA CYS A 3 51.88 31.48 -24.42
C CYS A 3 51.96 30.45 -23.26
N SER A 4 53.16 30.26 -22.68
CA SER A 4 53.39 29.30 -21.59
C SER A 4 52.81 29.74 -20.24
N ALA A 5 52.83 31.05 -19.94
CA ALA A 5 52.28 31.58 -18.70
C ALA A 5 50.75 31.40 -18.63
N LYS A 6 50.02 31.74 -19.70
CA LYS A 6 48.56 31.61 -19.76
C LYS A 6 48.09 30.16 -19.60
N ALA A 7 48.80 29.20 -20.19
CA ALA A 7 48.51 27.78 -20.04
C ALA A 7 48.71 27.27 -18.60
N ARG A 8 49.73 27.77 -17.89
CA ARG A 8 49.98 27.42 -16.48
C ARG A 8 48.91 27.97 -15.54
N TRP A 9 48.44 29.20 -15.78
CA TRP A 9 47.31 29.79 -15.03
C TRP A 9 46.00 29.05 -15.29
N ALA A 10 45.74 28.66 -16.55
CA ALA A 10 44.56 27.87 -16.90
C ALA A 10 44.59 26.49 -16.23
N ALA A 11 45.73 25.79 -16.23
CA ALA A 11 45.90 24.51 -15.55
C ALA A 11 45.71 24.62 -14.03
N GLY A 12 46.22 25.69 -13.40
CA GLY A 12 45.98 25.97 -11.99
C GLY A 12 44.50 26.20 -11.67
N ALA A 13 43.81 27.01 -12.48
CA ALA A 13 42.38 27.26 -12.33
C ALA A 13 41.53 25.99 -12.48
N LEU A 14 41.86 25.13 -13.45
CA LEU A 14 41.22 23.83 -13.66
C LEU A 14 41.44 22.88 -12.47
N GLY A 15 42.65 22.85 -11.91
CA GLY A 15 42.98 22.05 -10.72
C GLY A 15 42.19 22.50 -9.49
N VAL A 16 42.09 23.81 -9.26
CA VAL A 16 41.29 24.38 -8.14
C VAL A 16 39.80 24.09 -8.34
N ALA A 17 39.27 24.27 -9.55
CA ALA A 17 37.88 23.96 -9.86
C ALA A 17 37.56 22.46 -9.67
N GLY A 18 38.46 21.58 -10.11
CA GLY A 18 38.33 20.13 -9.90
C GLY A 18 38.33 19.73 -8.42
N LEU A 19 39.21 20.34 -7.62
CA LEU A 19 39.25 20.12 -6.17
C LEU A 19 37.96 20.62 -5.49
N LEU A 20 37.46 21.79 -5.87
CA LEU A 20 36.19 22.33 -5.34
C LEU A 20 35.01 21.41 -5.68
N CYS A 21 34.94 20.90 -6.91
CA CYS A 21 33.92 19.93 -7.32
C CYS A 21 34.03 18.61 -6.53
N ALA A 22 35.24 18.10 -6.31
CA ALA A 22 35.47 16.88 -5.54
C ALA A 22 35.05 17.04 -4.07
N VAL A 23 35.38 18.19 -3.45
CA VAL A 23 34.96 18.52 -2.08
C VAL A 23 33.44 18.66 -2.00
N LEU A 24 32.81 19.38 -2.94
CA LEU A 24 31.35 19.48 -3.00
C LEU A 24 30.70 18.10 -3.14
N GLY A 25 31.22 17.25 -4.03
CA GLY A 25 30.75 15.89 -4.22
C GLY A 25 30.84 15.04 -2.95
N ALA A 26 31.98 15.10 -2.25
CA ALA A 26 32.16 14.40 -0.98
C ALA A 26 31.19 14.90 0.11
N VAL A 27 30.99 16.22 0.22
CA VAL A 27 30.02 16.81 1.15
C VAL A 27 28.60 16.35 0.82
N MET A 28 28.22 16.34 -0.45
CA MET A 28 26.90 15.88 -0.90
C MET A 28 26.68 14.39 -0.58
N ILE A 29 27.69 13.53 -0.77
CA ILE A 29 27.59 12.10 -0.42
C ILE A 29 27.27 11.91 1.07
N VAL A 30 27.81 12.75 1.95
CA VAL A 30 27.57 12.66 3.40
C VAL A 30 26.25 13.32 3.81
N MET A 31 25.91 14.48 3.24
CA MET A 31 24.76 15.29 3.68
C MET A 31 23.43 14.85 3.07
N VAL A 32 23.42 14.45 1.79
CA VAL A 32 22.18 14.10 1.07
C VAL A 32 21.40 12.96 1.76
N PRO A 33 22.04 11.86 2.22
CA PRO A 33 21.30 10.80 2.92
C PRO A 33 20.57 11.29 4.19
N SER A 34 21.20 12.19 4.94
CA SER A 34 20.60 12.77 6.16
C SER A 34 19.40 13.65 5.82
N LEU A 35 19.53 14.52 4.81
CA LEU A 35 18.44 15.38 4.34
C LEU A 35 17.26 14.56 3.80
N ILE A 36 17.54 13.52 3.01
CA ILE A 36 16.50 12.60 2.52
C ILE A 36 15.78 11.93 3.69
N LYS A 37 16.53 11.41 4.67
CA LYS A 37 15.94 10.75 5.84
C LYS A 37 15.02 11.70 6.62
N GLN A 38 15.45 12.94 6.85
CA GLN A 38 14.62 13.95 7.52
C GLN A 38 13.34 14.25 6.73
N GLN A 39 13.46 14.39 5.41
CA GLN A 39 12.31 14.67 4.54
C GLN A 39 11.33 13.50 4.48
N VAL A 40 11.82 12.26 4.45
CA VAL A 40 11.00 11.05 4.51
C VAL A 40 10.28 10.96 5.85
N LEU A 41 10.99 11.13 6.96
CA LEU A 41 10.40 11.09 8.30
C LEU A 41 9.33 12.16 8.48
N LYS A 42 9.51 13.36 7.92
CA LYS A 42 8.51 14.43 8.00
C LYS A 42 7.24 14.15 7.19
N ASN A 43 7.38 13.55 6.00
CA ASN A 43 6.27 13.41 5.06
C ASN A 43 5.54 12.06 5.11
N VAL A 44 6.19 11.01 5.61
CA VAL A 44 5.66 9.63 5.61
C VAL A 44 5.22 9.19 7.02
N ARG A 45 5.79 9.78 8.08
CA ARG A 45 5.36 9.50 9.44
C ARG A 45 3.90 9.90 9.59
N ILE A 46 3.09 9.00 10.15
CA ILE A 46 1.71 9.31 10.52
C ILE A 46 1.78 10.28 11.71
N ASP A 47 1.56 11.55 11.41
CA ASP A 47 1.57 12.68 12.35
C ASP A 47 0.51 13.70 11.90
N PRO A 48 -0.24 14.36 12.80
CA PRO A 48 -1.29 15.30 12.40
C PRO A 48 -0.82 16.41 11.44
N SER A 49 0.46 16.77 11.49
CA SER A 49 1.09 17.79 10.64
C SER A 49 1.62 17.25 9.31
N SER A 50 1.70 15.93 9.15
CA SER A 50 2.22 15.27 7.95
C SER A 50 1.18 15.23 6.83
N LEU A 51 1.66 15.24 5.57
CA LEU A 51 0.80 15.02 4.40
C LEU A 51 0.20 13.60 4.39
N SER A 52 0.96 12.60 4.84
CA SER A 52 0.54 11.19 4.88
C SER A 52 -0.65 10.94 5.80
N PHE A 53 -0.87 11.78 6.82
CA PHE A 53 -1.93 11.56 7.80
C PHE A 53 -3.32 11.59 7.18
N ASN A 54 -3.60 12.57 6.30
CA ASN A 54 -4.91 12.66 5.66
C ASN A 54 -5.18 11.45 4.76
N MET A 55 -4.18 11.02 3.98
CA MET A 55 -4.29 9.84 3.12
C MET A 55 -4.44 8.54 3.92
N TRP A 56 -3.82 8.45 5.10
CA TRP A 56 -3.94 7.32 6.01
C TRP A 56 -5.29 7.28 6.73
N LYS A 57 -5.81 8.45 7.12
CA LYS A 57 -7.11 8.61 7.78
C LYS A 57 -8.26 8.30 6.84
N GLU A 58 -8.20 8.81 5.62
CA GLU A 58 -9.19 8.63 4.57
C GLU A 58 -8.49 8.41 3.23
N ILE A 59 -8.63 7.19 2.71
CA ILE A 59 -7.83 6.80 1.54
C ILE A 59 -8.50 7.36 0.27
N PRO A 60 -7.80 8.19 -0.53
CA PRO A 60 -8.41 8.90 -1.67
C PRO A 60 -8.63 8.01 -2.90
N ILE A 61 -8.15 6.77 -2.87
CA ILE A 61 -8.23 5.81 -3.98
C ILE A 61 -9.26 4.71 -3.69
N PRO A 62 -10.04 4.26 -4.69
CA PRO A 62 -11.01 3.19 -4.49
C PRO A 62 -10.30 1.84 -4.33
N PHE A 63 -10.65 1.10 -3.28
CA PHE A 63 -10.30 -0.32 -3.14
C PHE A 63 -11.47 -1.20 -3.56
N TYR A 64 -11.15 -2.38 -4.07
CA TYR A 64 -12.14 -3.36 -4.47
C TYR A 64 -11.83 -4.71 -3.83
N LEU A 65 -12.85 -5.29 -3.19
CA LEU A 65 -12.88 -6.68 -2.76
C LEU A 65 -13.54 -7.49 -3.87
N SER A 66 -12.85 -8.51 -4.38
CA SER A 66 -13.43 -9.47 -5.34
C SER A 66 -13.63 -10.80 -4.62
N VAL A 67 -14.88 -11.27 -4.57
CA VAL A 67 -15.23 -12.53 -3.93
C VAL A 67 -15.52 -13.58 -5.00
N TYR A 68 -14.94 -14.77 -4.82
CA TYR A 68 -15.16 -15.94 -5.65
C TYR A 68 -15.65 -17.08 -4.75
N PHE A 69 -16.71 -17.75 -5.19
CA PHE A 69 -17.31 -18.87 -4.47
C PHE A 69 -17.06 -20.17 -5.23
N PHE A 70 -16.96 -21.27 -4.50
CA PHE A 70 -17.00 -22.62 -5.07
C PHE A 70 -18.41 -23.19 -4.88
N ASP A 71 -19.21 -23.13 -5.94
CA ASP A 71 -20.57 -23.63 -6.00
C ASP A 71 -20.55 -25.16 -6.09
N VAL A 72 -21.20 -25.84 -5.15
CA VAL A 72 -21.21 -27.31 -5.04
C VAL A 72 -22.25 -27.89 -5.99
N MET A 73 -21.79 -28.74 -6.92
CA MET A 73 -22.63 -29.30 -7.99
C MET A 73 -23.28 -30.64 -7.62
N ASN A 74 -22.74 -31.38 -6.65
CA ASN A 74 -23.17 -32.73 -6.28
C ASN A 74 -23.38 -32.91 -4.75
N PRO A 75 -24.23 -32.08 -4.10
CA PRO A 75 -24.36 -32.08 -2.64
C PRO A 75 -24.88 -33.43 -2.08
N SER A 76 -25.77 -34.11 -2.79
CA SER A 76 -26.36 -35.38 -2.32
C SER A 76 -25.37 -36.55 -2.36
N GLU A 77 -24.44 -36.54 -3.30
CA GLU A 77 -23.38 -37.54 -3.48
C GLU A 77 -22.30 -37.37 -2.42
N ILE A 78 -21.93 -36.12 -2.10
CA ILE A 78 -20.96 -35.80 -1.05
C ILE A 78 -21.41 -36.39 0.29
N LEU A 79 -22.71 -36.33 0.60
CA LEU A 79 -23.27 -36.91 1.82
C LEU A 79 -23.14 -38.45 1.88
N LYS A 80 -22.95 -39.10 0.74
CA LYS A 80 -22.70 -40.55 0.63
C LYS A 80 -21.22 -40.91 0.65
N GLY A 81 -20.32 -39.93 0.77
CA GLY A 81 -18.86 -40.11 0.78
C GLY A 81 -18.17 -39.91 -0.58
N GLU A 82 -18.91 -39.49 -1.61
CA GLU A 82 -18.33 -39.20 -2.92
C GLU A 82 -17.50 -37.90 -2.92
N LYS A 83 -16.61 -37.78 -3.91
CA LYS A 83 -15.74 -36.60 -4.04
C LYS A 83 -16.57 -35.35 -4.43
N PRO A 84 -16.36 -34.20 -3.77
CA PRO A 84 -17.01 -32.94 -4.17
C PRO A 84 -16.63 -32.50 -5.59
N GLN A 85 -17.64 -32.12 -6.36
CA GLN A 85 -17.53 -31.42 -7.64
C GLN A 85 -17.99 -29.98 -7.42
N VAL A 86 -17.11 -29.03 -7.75
CA VAL A 86 -17.38 -27.60 -7.56
C VAL A 86 -17.16 -26.82 -8.84
N ARG A 87 -17.85 -25.68 -8.94
CA ARG A 87 -17.66 -24.69 -10.01
C ARG A 87 -17.35 -23.34 -9.40
N GLU A 88 -16.31 -22.67 -9.88
CA GLU A 88 -16.02 -21.30 -9.47
C GLU A 88 -17.12 -20.34 -9.98
N ARG A 89 -17.59 -19.47 -9.09
CA ARG A 89 -18.57 -18.41 -9.35
C ARG A 89 -17.99 -17.08 -8.89
N GLY A 90 -17.91 -16.11 -9.80
CA GLY A 90 -17.41 -14.77 -9.49
C GLY A 90 -16.77 -14.08 -10.70
N PRO A 91 -16.25 -12.86 -10.52
CA PRO A 91 -16.19 -12.16 -9.23
C PRO A 91 -17.53 -11.51 -8.84
N TYR A 92 -17.79 -11.46 -7.53
CA TYR A 92 -18.71 -10.51 -6.91
C TYR A 92 -17.87 -9.38 -6.32
N VAL A 93 -17.93 -8.20 -6.94
CA VAL A 93 -17.02 -7.09 -6.66
C VAL A 93 -17.70 -6.06 -5.77
N TYR A 94 -17.01 -5.66 -4.70
CA TYR A 94 -17.43 -4.63 -3.77
C TYR A 94 -16.39 -3.52 -3.72
N ARG A 95 -16.84 -2.28 -3.81
CA ARG A 95 -16.00 -1.12 -3.48
C ARG A 95 -15.90 -1.02 -1.96
N GLU A 96 -14.68 -1.05 -1.45
CA GLU A 96 -14.41 -0.90 -0.03
C GLU A 96 -14.11 0.57 0.29
N PHE A 97 -14.80 1.12 1.29
CA PHE A 97 -14.48 2.41 1.88
C PHE A 97 -13.90 2.19 3.27
N ARG A 98 -12.77 2.85 3.54
CA ARG A 98 -12.08 2.79 4.83
C ARG A 98 -11.98 4.17 5.43
N HIS A 99 -12.44 4.30 6.67
CA HIS A 99 -12.34 5.55 7.43
C HIS A 99 -11.83 5.27 8.83
N LYS A 100 -10.88 6.08 9.31
CA LYS A 100 -10.36 6.00 10.68
C LYS A 100 -10.91 7.15 11.53
N SER A 101 -11.50 6.81 12.68
CA SER A 101 -11.98 7.77 13.68
C SER A 101 -11.35 7.50 15.06
N ASN A 102 -11.63 8.36 16.04
CA ASN A 102 -11.09 8.28 17.41
C ASN A 102 -9.57 8.09 17.43
N ILE A 103 -8.86 8.93 16.68
CA ILE A 103 -7.41 8.85 16.49
C ILE A 103 -6.71 9.52 17.67
N THR A 104 -5.91 8.75 18.40
CA THR A 104 -5.11 9.20 19.55
C THR A 104 -3.64 8.91 19.31
N PHE A 105 -2.80 9.95 19.37
CA PHE A 105 -1.34 9.82 19.30
C PHE A 105 -0.77 9.62 20.69
N ASN A 106 0.08 8.60 20.84
CA ASN A 106 0.67 8.22 22.12
C ASN A 106 2.15 8.66 22.18
N ASN A 107 2.68 8.82 23.40
CA ASN A 107 4.07 9.25 23.64
C ASN A 107 5.14 8.17 23.33
N ASN A 108 4.72 7.01 22.81
CA ASN A 108 5.59 5.88 22.47
C ASN A 108 5.62 5.59 20.96
N ASP A 109 5.46 6.63 20.13
CA ASP A 109 5.42 6.53 18.66
C ASP A 109 4.33 5.60 18.10
N THR A 110 3.23 5.41 18.85
CA THR A 110 2.06 4.65 18.40
C THR A 110 0.83 5.53 18.22
N VAL A 111 -0.12 5.04 17.43
CA VAL A 111 -1.40 5.70 17.17
C VAL A 111 -2.52 4.69 17.38
N SER A 112 -3.47 5.04 18.24
CA SER A 112 -4.69 4.26 18.47
C SER A 112 -5.83 4.83 17.63
N PHE A 113 -6.64 3.99 16.99
CA PHE A 113 -7.76 4.42 16.14
C PHE A 113 -8.83 3.33 16.03
N LEU A 114 -10.03 3.73 15.60
CA LEU A 114 -11.08 2.83 15.14
C LEU A 114 -11.16 2.88 13.62
N GLU A 115 -11.16 1.72 12.96
CA GLU A 115 -11.30 1.62 11.51
C GLU A 115 -12.68 1.08 11.14
N TYR A 116 -13.41 1.88 10.37
CA TYR A 116 -14.69 1.50 9.79
C TYR A 116 -14.48 1.09 8.34
N ARG A 117 -15.03 -0.07 7.98
CA ARG A 117 -15.03 -0.61 6.62
C ARG A 117 -16.45 -0.77 6.15
N THR A 118 -16.79 -0.20 5.01
CA THR A 118 -18.07 -0.43 4.35
C THR A 118 -17.84 -0.96 2.95
N PHE A 119 -18.73 -1.85 2.51
CA PHE A 119 -18.63 -2.53 1.22
C PHE A 119 -19.86 -2.17 0.40
N GLN A 120 -19.65 -1.61 -0.79
CA GLN A 120 -20.71 -1.26 -1.72
C GLN A 120 -20.58 -2.11 -2.98
N PHE A 121 -21.56 -2.97 -3.23
CA PHE A 121 -21.56 -3.84 -4.39
C PHE A 121 -21.42 -3.06 -5.71
N GLN A 122 -20.68 -3.64 -6.66
CA GLN A 122 -20.37 -3.06 -7.96
C GLN A 122 -20.90 -3.97 -9.07
N PRO A 123 -22.17 -3.81 -9.49
CA PRO A 123 -22.78 -4.67 -10.52
C PRO A 123 -22.01 -4.66 -11.84
N SER A 124 -21.51 -3.50 -12.27
CA SER A 124 -20.75 -3.34 -13.52
C SER A 124 -19.38 -4.03 -13.55
N LYS A 125 -18.87 -4.43 -12.38
CA LYS A 125 -17.60 -5.15 -12.22
C LYS A 125 -17.80 -6.61 -11.83
N SER A 126 -19.06 -7.05 -11.67
CA SER A 126 -19.41 -8.38 -11.18
C SER A 126 -19.98 -9.24 -12.30
N HIS A 127 -19.74 -10.55 -12.24
CA HIS A 127 -20.33 -11.50 -13.19
C HIS A 127 -21.76 -11.94 -12.82
N GLY A 128 -22.19 -11.67 -11.58
CA GLY A 128 -23.49 -12.08 -11.03
C GLY A 128 -24.11 -11.01 -10.13
N SER A 129 -25.27 -11.32 -9.55
CA SER A 129 -25.98 -10.46 -8.60
C SER A 129 -25.73 -10.91 -7.16
N GLU A 130 -25.88 -10.01 -6.17
CA GLU A 130 -25.88 -10.40 -4.74
C GLU A 130 -27.03 -11.37 -4.39
N SER A 131 -28.03 -11.47 -5.26
CA SER A 131 -29.14 -12.42 -5.15
C SER A 131 -28.85 -13.79 -5.78
N ASP A 132 -27.65 -14.03 -6.29
CA ASP A 132 -27.31 -15.31 -6.92
C ASP A 132 -27.37 -16.45 -5.90
N TYR A 133 -28.03 -17.53 -6.29
CA TYR A 133 -28.08 -18.75 -5.49
C TYR A 133 -26.78 -19.56 -5.66
N ILE A 134 -26.13 -19.89 -4.54
CA ILE A 134 -24.87 -20.63 -4.47
C ILE A 134 -25.01 -21.72 -3.41
N VAL A 135 -24.67 -22.97 -3.77
CA VAL A 135 -24.67 -24.10 -2.84
C VAL A 135 -23.29 -24.19 -2.19
N MET A 136 -23.24 -24.11 -0.86
CA MET A 136 -22.01 -24.20 -0.08
C MET A 136 -22.23 -24.99 1.23
N PRO A 137 -21.17 -25.51 1.86
CA PRO A 137 -21.28 -26.16 3.15
C PRO A 137 -21.91 -25.24 4.20
N ASN A 138 -22.77 -25.80 5.07
CA ASN A 138 -23.35 -25.05 6.17
C ASN A 138 -22.27 -24.76 7.23
N ILE A 139 -21.74 -23.53 7.19
CA ILE A 139 -20.65 -23.08 8.08
C ILE A 139 -21.05 -23.19 9.55
N LEU A 140 -22.29 -22.88 9.92
CA LEU A 140 -22.73 -22.87 11.32
C LEU A 140 -22.72 -24.27 11.95
N VAL A 141 -22.92 -25.32 11.15
CA VAL A 141 -22.85 -26.71 11.62
C VAL A 141 -21.40 -27.18 11.75
N LEU A 142 -20.49 -26.64 10.93
CA LEU A 142 -19.08 -27.02 10.94
C LEU A 142 -18.30 -26.41 12.11
N VAL A 143 -18.75 -25.28 12.66
CA VAL A 143 -18.10 -24.68 13.82
C VAL A 143 -18.47 -25.46 15.07
N ARG A 144 -17.50 -26.18 15.64
CA ARG A 144 -17.62 -26.68 17.01
C ARG A 144 -17.48 -25.49 17.95
N LEU A 145 -18.61 -24.95 18.39
CA LEU A 145 -18.64 -23.92 19.41
C LEU A 145 -18.02 -24.49 20.70
N PRO A 146 -17.05 -23.80 21.31
CA PRO A 146 -16.42 -24.22 22.56
C PRO A 146 -17.41 -24.23 23.74
#